data_AF-A0A523A8F7-F1
#
_entry.id   AF-A0A523A8F7-F1
#
_cell.length_a   1.000
_cell.length_b   1.000
_cell.length_c   1.000
_cell.angle_alpha   90.00
_cell.angle_beta   90.00
_cell.angle_gamma   90.00
#
_symmetry.space_group_name_H-M   'P 1'
#
loop_
_entity.id
_entity.type
_entity.pdbx_description
1 polymer ?
#
loop_
_entity_poly.entity_id
_entity_poly.type
_entity_poly.pdbx_seq_one_letter_code
_entity_poly.pdbx_strand_id
1 'polypeptide(L)'
;MAGVVQRHERLVALGKMAAGVAHEIRNPLSSIKGLATLLGSRFSEKEQEYEAAGLLISAVARVDRSIGELLNYARPRPLNRRATMLNELLANSVKLIAADAQSLGVDLDYRPETQDFPVPPLLIDADRITKALLNLYLNSLQAVPTGGRLASAGL
;
A
#
# COMPACT_ATOMS: atom_id res chain seq x y z
N MET A 1 10.64 -20.38 24.54
CA MET A 1 9.40 -20.53 23.72
C MET A 1 8.16 -19.93 24.39
N ALA A 2 7.92 -20.11 25.70
CA ALA A 2 6.71 -19.62 26.39
C ALA A 2 6.47 -18.08 26.31
N GLY A 3 7.52 -17.25 26.40
CA GLY A 3 7.37 -15.79 26.33
C GLY A 3 6.96 -15.24 24.94
N VAL A 4 7.28 -15.97 23.87
CA VAL A 4 6.90 -15.60 22.49
C VAL A 4 5.40 -15.87 22.28
N VAL A 5 4.90 -17.00 22.81
CA VAL A 5 3.49 -17.38 22.73
C VAL A 5 2.60 -16.39 23.49
N GLN A 6 2.98 -16.00 24.71
CA GLN A 6 2.22 -15.04 25.52
C GLN A 6 2.19 -13.63 24.91
N ARG A 7 3.27 -13.21 24.24
CA ARG A 7 3.32 -11.95 23.49
C ARG A 7 2.44 -12.00 22.25
N HIS A 8 2.43 -13.13 21.55
CA HIS A 8 1.59 -13.35 20.37
C HIS A 8 0.09 -13.33 20.73
N GLU A 9 -0.31 -13.99 21.83
CA GLU A 9 -1.70 -13.97 22.31
C GLU A 9 -2.18 -12.57 22.73
N ARG A 10 -1.33 -11.79 23.42
CA ARG A 10 -1.62 -10.39 23.75
C ARG A 10 -1.79 -9.52 22.50
N LEU A 11 -0.93 -9.72 21.50
CA LEU A 11 -1.05 -9.00 20.22
C LEU A 11 -2.33 -9.39 19.49
N VAL A 12 -2.70 -10.67 19.45
CA VAL A 12 -3.96 -11.14 18.83
C VAL A 12 -5.19 -10.56 19.53
N ALA A 13 -5.19 -10.51 20.87
CA ALA A 13 -6.27 -9.88 21.64
C ALA A 13 -6.36 -8.37 21.34
N LEU A 14 -5.22 -7.68 21.32
CA LEU A 14 -5.12 -6.27 20.93
C LEU A 14 -5.62 -6.06 19.49
N GLY A 15 -5.33 -6.97 18.57
CA GLY A 15 -5.78 -6.91 17.17
C GLY A 15 -7.28 -7.10 16.99
N LYS A 16 -7.93 -7.90 17.84
CA LYS A 16 -9.39 -8.02 17.84
C LYS A 16 -10.04 -6.73 18.34
N MET A 17 -9.53 -6.15 19.43
CA MET A 17 -10.04 -4.86 19.95
C MET A 17 -9.76 -3.71 18.98
N ALA A 18 -8.53 -3.63 18.44
CA ALA A 18 -8.16 -2.63 17.45
C ALA A 18 -9.03 -2.72 16.19
N ALA A 19 -9.40 -3.93 15.75
CA ALA A 19 -10.32 -4.10 14.61
C ALA A 19 -11.70 -3.51 14.85
N GLY A 20 -12.26 -3.65 16.06
CA GLY A 20 -13.51 -3.01 16.45
C GLY A 20 -13.38 -1.49 16.45
N VAL A 21 -12.37 -0.97 17.13
CA VAL A 21 -12.09 0.49 17.20
C VAL A 21 -11.85 1.08 15.81
N ALA A 22 -11.10 0.39 14.96
CA ALA A 22 -10.83 0.83 13.60
C ALA A 22 -12.10 0.86 12.73
N HIS A 23 -13.00 -0.10 12.91
CA HIS A 23 -14.29 -0.08 12.23
C HIS A 23 -15.14 1.11 12.70
N GLU A 24 -15.14 1.39 14.00
CA GLU A 24 -15.87 2.52 14.58
C GLU A 24 -15.29 3.88 14.18
N ILE A 25 -13.98 3.99 13.96
CA ILE A 25 -13.33 5.21 13.46
C ILE A 25 -13.52 5.36 11.94
N ARG A 26 -13.51 4.28 11.16
CA ARG A 26 -13.78 4.36 9.71
C ARG A 26 -15.16 4.89 9.38
N ASN A 27 -16.15 4.63 10.24
CA ASN A 27 -17.52 5.10 10.03
C ASN A 27 -17.62 6.64 9.97
N PRO A 28 -17.21 7.42 11.00
CA PRO A 28 -17.22 8.88 10.94
C PRO A 28 -16.27 9.42 9.87
N LEU A 29 -15.12 8.79 9.62
CA LEU A 29 -14.22 9.18 8.53
C LEU A 29 -14.88 9.06 7.15
N SER A 30 -15.64 7.99 6.91
CA SER A 30 -16.38 7.80 5.66
C SER A 30 -17.45 8.87 5.49
N SER A 31 -18.16 9.23 6.55
CA SER A 31 -19.12 10.33 6.55
C SER A 31 -18.46 11.68 6.26
N ILE A 32 -17.31 11.97 6.89
CA ILE A 32 -16.54 13.19 6.64
C ILE A 32 -16.07 13.25 5.18
N LYS A 33 -15.54 12.16 4.63
CA LYS A 33 -15.13 12.07 3.23
C LYS A 33 -16.32 12.30 2.29
N GLY A 34 -17.47 11.71 2.60
CA GLY A 34 -18.70 11.88 1.82
C GLY A 34 -19.17 13.33 1.79
N LEU A 35 -19.20 13.99 2.96
CA LEU A 35 -19.55 15.40 3.08
C LEU A 35 -18.53 16.31 2.38
N ALA A 36 -17.23 16.04 2.51
CA ALA A 36 -16.19 16.79 1.80
C ALA A 36 -16.31 16.63 0.28
N THR A 37 -16.62 15.43 -0.20
CA THR A 37 -16.86 15.16 -1.63
C THR A 37 -18.08 15.95 -2.14
N LEU A 38 -19.19 15.91 -1.40
CA LEU A 38 -20.40 16.66 -1.73
C LEU A 38 -20.18 18.18 -1.67
N LEU A 39 -19.35 18.65 -0.73
CA LEU A 39 -18.99 20.05 -0.63
C LEU A 39 -18.19 20.48 -1.85
N GLY A 40 -17.12 19.76 -2.19
CA GLY A 40 -16.29 20.05 -3.35
C GLY A 40 -17.07 20.01 -4.67
N SER A 41 -18.04 19.10 -4.81
CA SER A 41 -18.86 19.01 -6.03
C SER A 41 -19.79 20.21 -6.27
N ARG A 42 -19.90 21.14 -5.32
CA ARG A 42 -20.71 22.37 -5.46
C ARG A 42 -19.92 23.56 -5.98
N PHE A 43 -18.59 23.45 -6.05
CA PHE A 43 -17.69 24.53 -6.44
C PHE A 43 -16.90 24.12 -7.68
N SER A 44 -16.48 25.11 -8.48
CA SER A 44 -15.55 24.87 -9.57
C SER A 44 -14.13 24.62 -9.04
N GLU A 45 -13.30 23.93 -9.82
CA GLU A 45 -11.93 23.58 -9.42
C GLU A 45 -11.02 24.80 -9.14
N LYS A 46 -11.43 25.99 -9.59
CA LYS A 46 -10.71 27.26 -9.37
C LYS A 46 -11.07 27.94 -8.06
N GLU A 47 -12.08 27.45 -7.36
CA GLU A 47 -12.54 28.01 -6.10
C GLU A 47 -11.81 27.39 -4.91
N GLN A 48 -11.53 28.21 -3.91
CA GLN A 48 -10.76 27.83 -2.73
C GLN A 48 -11.45 26.71 -1.93
N GLU A 49 -12.78 26.67 -1.98
CA GLU A 49 -13.62 25.66 -1.33
C GLU A 49 -13.46 24.27 -1.95
N TYR A 50 -13.22 24.20 -3.27
CA TYR A 50 -12.90 22.93 -3.94
C TYR A 50 -11.55 22.39 -3.46
N GLU A 51 -10.54 23.26 -3.38
CA GLU A 51 -9.21 22.89 -2.86
C GLU A 51 -9.29 22.45 -1.39
N ALA A 52 -10.02 23.20 -0.55
CA ALA A 52 -10.24 22.86 0.84
C ALA A 52 -10.94 21.50 1.02
N ALA A 53 -11.93 21.19 0.19
CA ALA A 53 -12.57 19.88 0.16
C ALA A 53 -11.56 18.76 -0.19
N GLY A 54 -10.68 19.00 -1.17
CA GLY A 54 -9.60 18.08 -1.55
C GLY A 54 -8.61 17.82 -0.41
N LEU A 55 -8.26 18.86 0.36
CA LEU A 55 -7.40 18.73 1.55
C LEU A 55 -8.05 17.87 2.64
N LEU A 56 -9.36 18.06 2.90
CA LEU A 56 -10.10 17.25 3.87
C LEU A 56 -10.16 15.77 3.45
N ILE A 57 -10.43 15.49 2.18
CA ILE A 57 -10.44 14.12 1.64
C ILE A 57 -9.05 13.47 1.82
N SER A 58 -7.99 14.23 1.53
CA SER A 58 -6.60 13.76 1.67
C SER A 58 -6.23 13.49 3.14
N ALA A 59 -6.70 14.33 4.06
CA ALA A 59 -6.50 14.12 5.50
C ALA A 59 -7.19 12.84 5.99
N VAL A 60 -8.46 12.61 5.60
CA VAL A 60 -9.19 11.39 5.92
C VAL A 60 -8.47 10.15 5.37
N ALA A 61 -8.01 10.19 4.12
CA ALA A 61 -7.27 9.09 3.50
C ALA A 61 -5.94 8.79 4.22
N ARG A 62 -5.30 9.80 4.80
CA ARG A 62 -4.09 9.62 5.63
C ARG A 62 -4.42 8.89 6.93
N VAL A 63 -5.48 9.28 7.62
CA VAL A 63 -5.91 8.63 8.87
C VAL A 63 -6.32 7.17 8.62
N ASP A 64 -7.06 6.89 7.54
CA ASP A 64 -7.45 5.51 7.21
C ASP A 64 -6.24 4.61 6.92
N ARG A 65 -5.19 5.14 6.27
CA ARG A 65 -3.90 4.44 6.09
C ARG A 65 -3.25 4.11 7.43
N SER A 66 -3.12 5.08 8.34
CA SER A 66 -2.53 4.84 9.67
C SER A 66 -3.30 3.80 10.49
N ILE A 67 -4.64 3.81 10.40
CA ILE A 67 -5.49 2.78 11.01
C ILE A 67 -5.22 1.41 10.37
N GLY A 68 -5.09 1.35 9.04
CA GLY A 68 -4.74 0.13 8.33
C GLY A 68 -3.41 -0.47 8.77
N GLU A 69 -2.38 0.35 8.96
CA GLU A 69 -1.06 -0.06 9.47
C GLU A 69 -1.13 -0.61 10.89
N LEU A 70 -1.84 0.08 11.80
CA LEU A 70 -2.04 -0.36 13.18
C LEU A 70 -2.75 -1.73 13.25
N LEU A 71 -3.78 -1.93 12.42
CA LEU A 71 -4.50 -3.20 12.35
C LEU A 71 -3.65 -4.34 11.80
N ASN A 72 -2.85 -4.06 10.77
CA ASN A 72 -1.94 -5.05 10.19
C ASN A 72 -0.89 -5.50 11.21
N TYR A 73 -0.41 -4.60 12.06
CA TYR A 73 0.49 -4.92 13.16
C TYR A 73 -0.18 -5.79 14.23
N ALA A 74 -1.42 -5.47 14.60
CA ALA A 74 -2.11 -6.12 15.71
C ALA A 74 -2.73 -7.48 15.34
N ARG A 75 -3.00 -7.74 14.05
CA ARG A 75 -3.51 -9.05 13.61
C ARG A 75 -2.82 -9.45 12.30
N PRO A 76 -1.74 -10.26 12.34
CA PRO A 76 -1.26 -10.92 11.15
C PRO A 76 -2.41 -11.79 10.63
N ARG A 77 -3.09 -11.37 9.54
CA ARG A 77 -4.07 -12.23 8.88
C ARG A 77 -3.34 -13.55 8.51
N PRO A 78 -4.01 -14.71 8.51
CA PRO A 78 -3.41 -15.90 7.93
C PRO A 78 -2.94 -15.59 6.51
N LEU A 79 -1.74 -16.07 6.15
CA LEU A 79 -1.20 -15.88 4.80
C LEU A 79 -2.03 -16.68 3.82
N ASN A 80 -2.51 -16.04 2.76
CA ASN A 80 -3.15 -16.76 1.66
C ASN A 80 -2.07 -17.25 0.69
N ARG A 81 -1.35 -18.31 1.09
CA ARG A 81 -0.22 -18.80 0.31
C ARG A 81 -0.72 -19.60 -0.88
N ARG A 82 -0.26 -19.24 -2.08
CA ARG A 82 -0.51 -19.96 -3.33
C ARG A 82 0.77 -20.08 -4.14
N ALA A 83 0.87 -21.14 -4.95
CA ALA A 83 1.96 -21.28 -5.90
C ALA A 83 1.97 -20.08 -6.84
N THR A 84 3.07 -19.32 -6.82
CA THR A 84 3.17 -18.03 -7.53
C THR A 84 4.52 -17.94 -8.22
N MET A 85 4.51 -17.58 -9.50
CA MET A 85 5.71 -17.24 -10.27
C MET A 85 6.21 -15.87 -9.83
N LEU A 86 7.35 -15.82 -9.15
CA LEU A 86 7.84 -14.57 -8.54
C LEU A 86 8.25 -13.54 -9.61
N ASN A 87 8.78 -13.99 -10.74
CA ASN A 87 9.15 -13.12 -11.86
C ASN A 87 7.93 -12.47 -12.53
N GLU A 88 6.79 -13.16 -12.61
CA GLU A 88 5.54 -12.55 -13.07
C GLU A 88 5.03 -11.51 -12.06
N LEU A 89 5.13 -11.81 -10.76
CA LEU A 89 4.73 -10.90 -9.69
C LEU A 89 5.58 -9.62 -9.69
N LEU A 90 6.90 -9.73 -9.84
CA LEU A 90 7.82 -8.60 -9.97
C LEU A 90 7.49 -7.76 -11.21
N ALA A 91 7.37 -8.40 -12.38
CA ALA A 91 7.04 -7.72 -13.63
C ALA A 91 5.70 -6.96 -13.55
N ASN A 92 4.68 -7.57 -12.96
CA ASN A 92 3.38 -6.93 -12.77
C ASN A 92 3.47 -5.75 -11.78
N SER A 93 4.24 -5.91 -10.70
CA SER A 93 4.42 -4.84 -9.70
C SER A 93 5.13 -3.61 -10.29
N VAL A 94 6.09 -3.81 -11.20
CA VAL A 94 6.74 -2.70 -11.92
C VAL A 94 5.77 -2.00 -12.86
N LYS A 95 4.90 -2.74 -13.57
CA LYS A 95 3.86 -2.14 -14.42
C LYS A 95 2.91 -1.25 -13.63
N LEU A 96 2.58 -1.62 -12.38
CA LEU A 96 1.67 -0.86 -11.53
C LEU A 96 2.20 0.53 -11.14
N ILE A 97 3.52 0.71 -11.06
CA ILE A 97 4.16 1.99 -10.67
C ILE A 97 4.68 2.79 -11.87
N ALA A 98 4.45 2.31 -13.10
CA ALA A 98 4.93 2.95 -14.32
C ALA A 98 4.38 4.37 -14.52
N ALA A 99 3.09 4.57 -14.25
CA ALA A 99 2.46 5.89 -14.34
C ALA A 99 3.00 6.87 -13.29
N ASP A 100 3.23 6.40 -12.06
CA ASP A 100 3.82 7.22 -10.99
C ASP A 100 5.24 7.66 -11.37
N ALA A 101 6.08 6.75 -11.86
CA ALA A 101 7.44 7.07 -12.30
C ALA A 101 7.45 8.07 -13.46
N GLN A 102 6.57 7.89 -14.44
CA GLN A 102 6.43 8.84 -15.55
C GLN A 102 6.04 10.23 -15.05
N SER A 103 5.08 10.32 -14.10
CA SER A 103 4.64 11.59 -13.54
C SER A 103 5.74 12.33 -12.76
N LEU A 104 6.66 11.57 -12.15
CA LEU A 104 7.80 12.10 -11.38
C LEU A 104 9.05 12.32 -12.25
N GLY A 105 8.99 12.00 -13.55
CA GLY A 105 10.13 12.08 -14.45
C GLY A 105 11.27 11.14 -14.08
N VAL A 106 10.96 9.96 -13.53
CA VAL A 106 11.93 8.93 -13.14
C VAL A 106 11.97 7.83 -14.20
N ASP A 107 13.17 7.48 -14.66
CA ASP A 107 13.42 6.38 -15.59
C ASP A 107 13.28 5.03 -14.87
N LEU A 108 12.45 4.14 -15.41
CA LEU A 108 12.24 2.79 -14.87
C LEU A 108 13.03 1.77 -15.70
N ASP A 109 14.10 1.24 -15.10
CA ASP A 109 14.92 0.17 -15.69
C ASP A 109 14.52 -1.17 -15.05
N TYR A 110 13.65 -1.93 -15.74
CA TYR A 110 13.33 -3.30 -15.33
C TYR A 110 14.07 -4.33 -16.16
N ARG A 111 14.86 -5.15 -15.48
CA ARG A 111 15.65 -6.23 -16.08
C ARG A 111 15.04 -7.56 -15.71
N PRO A 112 14.21 -8.17 -16.57
CA PRO A 112 13.70 -9.51 -16.31
C PRO A 112 14.86 -10.52 -16.22
N GLU A 113 14.64 -11.61 -15.48
CA GLU A 113 15.60 -12.70 -15.35
C GLU A 113 16.01 -13.26 -16.72
N THR A 114 17.29 -13.62 -16.84
CA THR A 114 17.82 -14.44 -17.93
C THR A 114 17.42 -15.90 -17.71
N GLN A 115 16.96 -16.60 -18.76
CA GLN A 115 16.39 -17.97 -18.71
C GLN A 115 17.34 -19.08 -18.20
N ASP A 116 18.54 -18.70 -17.75
CA ASP A 116 19.60 -19.62 -17.36
C ASP A 116 19.31 -20.32 -16.02
N PHE A 117 18.44 -19.77 -15.16
CA PHE A 117 18.13 -20.31 -13.83
C PHE A 117 16.65 -20.18 -13.37
N PRO A 118 15.67 -20.75 -14.12
CA PRO A 118 14.26 -20.49 -13.89
C PRO A 118 13.82 -20.80 -12.44
N VAL A 119 13.40 -19.75 -11.73
CA VAL A 119 12.88 -19.86 -10.36
C VAL A 119 11.52 -20.60 -10.37
N PRO A 120 11.38 -21.74 -9.67
CA PRO A 120 10.11 -22.46 -9.62
C PRO A 120 9.04 -21.67 -8.86
N PRO A 121 7.74 -21.96 -9.06
CA PRO A 121 6.67 -21.32 -8.29
C PRO A 121 6.90 -21.47 -6.78
N LEU A 122 6.81 -20.36 -6.06
CA LEU A 122 6.95 -20.34 -4.60
C LEU A 122 5.58 -20.28 -3.92
N LEU A 123 5.46 -20.92 -2.75
CA LEU A 123 4.24 -20.91 -1.96
C LEU A 123 4.18 -19.64 -1.09
N ILE A 124 3.72 -18.54 -1.68
CA ILE A 124 3.73 -17.19 -1.09
C ILE A 124 2.35 -16.53 -1.10
N ASP A 125 2.16 -15.53 -0.24
CA ASP A 125 0.99 -14.64 -0.27
C ASP A 125 1.25 -13.51 -1.28
N ALA A 126 0.80 -13.71 -2.51
CA ALA A 126 1.08 -12.82 -3.63
C ALA A 126 0.64 -11.37 -3.37
N ASP A 127 -0.50 -11.16 -2.70
CA ASP A 127 -1.03 -9.83 -2.43
C ASP A 127 -0.15 -9.08 -1.44
N ARG A 128 0.41 -9.78 -0.44
CA ARG A 128 1.33 -9.18 0.52
C ARG A 128 2.68 -8.84 -0.08
N ILE A 129 3.23 -9.74 -0.88
CA ILE A 129 4.50 -9.48 -1.57
C ILE A 129 4.33 -8.30 -2.53
N THR A 130 3.24 -8.26 -3.31
CA THR A 130 2.92 -7.13 -4.18
C THR A 130 2.85 -5.82 -3.39
N LYS A 131 2.13 -5.78 -2.26
CA LYS A 131 2.08 -4.59 -1.40
C LYS A 131 3.46 -4.17 -0.88
N ALA A 132 4.28 -5.13 -0.45
CA ALA A 132 5.63 -4.83 0.01
C ALA A 132 6.48 -4.23 -1.11
N LEU A 133 6.42 -4.79 -2.32
CA LEU A 133 7.10 -4.25 -3.50
C LEU A 133 6.63 -2.85 -3.86
N LEU A 134 5.31 -2.62 -3.91
CA LEU A 134 4.75 -1.29 -4.19
C LEU A 134 5.21 -0.25 -3.18
N ASN A 135 5.23 -0.60 -1.89
CA ASN A 135 5.75 0.31 -0.86
C ASN A 135 7.23 0.65 -1.09
N LEU A 136 8.05 -0.34 -1.43
CA LEU A 136 9.46 -0.11 -1.74
C LEU A 136 9.64 0.74 -2.99
N TYR A 137 8.91 0.45 -4.07
CA TYR A 137 8.99 1.21 -5.32
C TYR A 137 8.52 2.65 -5.17
N LEU A 138 7.36 2.87 -4.56
CA LEU A 138 6.83 4.22 -4.34
C LEU A 138 7.76 5.05 -3.45
N ASN A 139 8.30 4.45 -2.39
CA ASN A 139 9.30 5.12 -1.55
C ASN A 139 10.59 5.43 -2.32
N SER A 140 11.02 4.53 -3.21
CA SER A 140 12.20 4.74 -4.04
C SER A 140 11.97 5.85 -5.07
N LEU A 141 10.82 5.89 -5.72
CA LEU A 141 10.45 6.96 -6.66
C LEU A 141 10.44 8.34 -5.99
N GLN A 142 10.01 8.42 -4.73
CA GLN A 142 10.02 9.66 -3.96
C GLN A 142 11.42 10.09 -3.51
N ALA A 143 12.32 9.13 -3.31
CA ALA A 143 13.70 9.40 -2.88
C ALA A 143 14.63 9.79 -4.04
N VAL A 144 14.28 9.41 -5.27
CA VAL A 144 15.06 9.70 -6.48
C VAL A 144 14.72 11.12 -6.98
N PRO A 145 15.73 11.97 -7.27
CA PRO A 145 15.49 13.29 -7.84
C PRO A 145 14.92 13.18 -9.27
N THR A 146 14.19 14.21 -9.71
CA THR A 146 13.63 14.29 -11.07
C THR A 146 14.72 14.06 -12.13
N GLY A 147 14.47 13.16 -13.08
CA GLY A 147 15.44 12.73 -14.09
C GLY A 147 16.37 11.58 -13.65
N GLY A 148 16.22 11.09 -12.42
CA GLY A 148 16.96 9.92 -11.93
C GLY A 148 16.38 8.60 -12.44
N ARG A 149 16.98 7.48 -12.01
CA ARG A 149 16.62 6.11 -12.42
C ARG A 149 16.31 5.22 -11.24
N LEU A 150 15.22 4.46 -11.34
CA LEU A 150 14.90 3.33 -10.47
C LEU A 150 15.16 2.02 -11.24
N ALA A 151 16.06 1.18 -10.73
CA ALA A 151 16.34 -0.13 -11.32
C ALA A 151 15.69 -1.25 -10.49
N SER A 152 15.05 -2.21 -11.17
CA SER A 152 14.52 -3.43 -10.57
C SER A 152 14.91 -4.63 -11.44
N ALA A 153 15.25 -5.76 -10.81
CA ALA A 153 15.66 -6.97 -11.49
C ALA A 153 14.74 -8.14 -11.14
N GLY A 154 14.50 -9.01 -12.12
CA GLY A 154 13.98 -10.35 -11.89
C GLY A 154 14.96 -11.18 -11.06
N LEU A 155 14.45 -12.25 -10.47
CA LEU A 155 15.22 -13.22 -9.69
C LEU A 155 15.61 -14.40 -10.55
#